data_AF-A0A5T1TIR7-F1
#
_entry.id   AF-A0A5T1TIR7-F1
#
_cell.length_a   1.000
_cell.length_b   1.000
_cell.length_c   1.000
_cell.angle_alpha   90.00
_cell.angle_beta   90.00
_cell.angle_gamma   90.00
#
_symmetry.space_group_name_H-M   'P 1'
#
loop_
_entity.id
_entity.type
_entity.pdbx_description
1 polymer ?
#
loop_
_entity_poly.entity_id
_entity_poly.type
_entity_poly.pdbx_seq_one_letter_code
_entity_poly.pdbx_strand_id
1 'polypeptide(L)'
;MIGRDFLYSIHKDKKSIYLFCENKSIIDCQSIYEELYKLEATTDFTFEELQSYQAYIFLNSTLLTGSTELPNNPFYFGELDQDNLIKQDIPSYYFSPKDEGSGLGRLSIFYKNDELCLLNYSIIENSLNIKLECLSKQSLEYKDLISNTLKEQTTTQVDKKQSIAKLHALLENQNLECIHGGKVILKSNKGKSFKSDGIPIMLESDLLNSSIVACPHTIANVSYPCTKVVDIKGSLSQKKVNGEYAILQELISACKTDKGFALKVSFTPTKFKFDHSFDPEEGLGEQSKNQIELKEPIIRLHYKSDRFQKDNLPIYNLLINNEKKEQNKALNEFNIDLKDLKDIEDINILNQFKQDFSKDYEFKELNLSFDTNLIKLYFIIPKNIAKVYKSAYKEFENKDLGVGYFTQLHEYDKIIKNALEDNKELNEYHFSFLAPAKMQNLKLQIAQGLDEILEDEDRKQELYVCKFVVVNGVKI
;
A
#
# COMPACT_ATOMS: atom_id res chain seq x y z
N MET A 1 -13.83 20.27 -17.63
CA MET A 1 -12.82 19.40 -17.02
C MET A 1 -13.54 18.16 -16.50
N ILE A 2 -13.31 17.00 -17.10
CA ILE A 2 -13.94 15.73 -16.73
C ILE A 2 -12.89 14.95 -15.93
N GLY A 3 -12.94 15.08 -14.61
CA GLY A 3 -12.32 14.10 -13.70
C GLY A 3 -13.30 12.95 -13.58
N ARG A 4 -12.82 11.72 -13.74
CA ARG A 4 -13.66 10.50 -13.74
C ARG A 4 -14.62 10.53 -12.53
N ASP A 5 -15.92 10.46 -12.83
CA ASP A 5 -17.07 10.36 -11.91
C ASP A 5 -17.59 11.64 -11.22
N PHE A 6 -16.91 12.80 -11.27
CA PHE A 6 -17.52 14.08 -10.84
C PHE A 6 -16.89 15.33 -11.48
N LEU A 7 -17.70 16.37 -11.68
CA LEU A 7 -17.22 17.73 -11.93
C LEU A 7 -16.96 18.42 -10.59
N TYR A 8 -16.11 19.44 -10.57
CA TYR A 8 -15.87 20.19 -9.33
C TYR A 8 -15.72 21.70 -9.56
N SER A 9 -15.89 22.47 -8.48
CA SER A 9 -15.63 23.91 -8.43
C SER A 9 -15.04 24.28 -7.06
N ILE A 10 -13.96 25.07 -7.07
CA ILE A 10 -13.26 25.49 -5.85
C ILE A 10 -13.50 27.00 -5.64
N HIS A 11 -14.00 27.37 -4.47
CA HIS A 11 -14.30 28.74 -4.08
C HIS A 11 -13.36 29.20 -2.95
N LYS A 12 -12.30 29.93 -3.33
CA LYS A 12 -11.26 30.41 -2.40
C LYS A 12 -11.79 31.38 -1.34
N ASP A 13 -12.71 32.26 -1.71
CA ASP A 13 -13.38 33.22 -0.82
C ASP A 13 -14.21 32.52 0.26
N LYS A 14 -14.87 31.41 -0.09
CA LYS A 14 -15.74 30.63 0.80
C LYS A 14 -15.02 29.46 1.48
N LYS A 15 -13.75 29.22 1.16
CA LYS A 15 -13.01 28.01 1.56
C LYS A 15 -13.83 26.73 1.33
N SER A 16 -14.44 26.63 0.15
CA SER A 16 -15.40 25.57 -0.16
C SER A 16 -15.04 24.87 -1.46
N ILE A 17 -15.31 23.56 -1.51
CA ILE A 17 -15.17 22.72 -2.69
C ILE A 17 -16.55 22.13 -2.98
N TYR A 18 -17.03 22.30 -4.21
CA TYR A 18 -18.29 21.74 -4.68
C TYR A 18 -18.01 20.62 -5.65
N LEU A 19 -18.51 19.43 -5.34
CA LEU A 19 -18.42 18.23 -6.16
C LEU A 19 -19.79 17.98 -6.79
N PHE A 20 -19.85 17.84 -8.10
CA PHE A 20 -21.08 17.62 -8.87
C PHE A 20 -21.01 16.23 -9.50
N CYS A 21 -21.84 15.34 -8.98
CA CYS A 21 -21.88 13.93 -9.33
C CYS A 21 -23.06 13.64 -10.25
N GLU A 22 -22.84 12.71 -11.16
CA GLU A 22 -23.87 12.18 -12.04
C GLU A 22 -24.41 10.85 -11.48
N ASN A 23 -25.42 10.31 -12.14
CA ASN A 23 -25.99 9.02 -11.76
C ASN A 23 -24.92 7.92 -11.82
N LYS A 24 -24.88 7.07 -10.78
CA LYS A 24 -23.97 5.94 -10.57
C LYS A 24 -22.51 6.33 -10.37
N SER A 25 -22.21 7.61 -10.11
CA SER A 25 -20.88 8.04 -9.69
C SER A 25 -20.45 7.32 -8.41
N ILE A 26 -19.15 7.06 -8.29
CA ILE A 26 -18.53 6.45 -7.12
C ILE A 26 -17.35 7.31 -6.70
N ILE A 27 -17.30 7.71 -5.43
CA ILE A 27 -16.30 8.64 -4.92
C ILE A 27 -15.67 8.08 -3.65
N ASP A 28 -14.35 8.04 -3.57
CA ASP A 28 -13.64 7.75 -2.33
C ASP A 28 -13.40 9.03 -1.55
N CYS A 29 -13.99 9.14 -0.36
CA CYS A 29 -13.89 10.33 0.48
C CYS A 29 -12.46 10.66 0.89
N GLN A 30 -11.56 9.67 0.93
CA GLN A 30 -10.17 9.85 1.37
C GLN A 30 -9.26 10.38 0.24
N SER A 31 -9.59 10.12 -1.03
CA SER A 31 -8.74 10.51 -2.17
C SER A 31 -9.07 11.89 -2.74
N ILE A 32 -10.23 12.48 -2.41
CA ILE A 32 -10.74 13.72 -3.03
C ILE A 32 -9.70 14.85 -3.05
N TYR A 33 -9.07 15.15 -1.91
CA TYR A 33 -8.12 16.27 -1.83
C TYR A 33 -6.85 15.99 -2.65
N GLU A 34 -6.38 14.73 -2.68
CA GLU A 34 -5.24 14.34 -3.50
C GLU A 34 -5.55 14.41 -5.00
N GLU A 35 -6.74 13.97 -5.39
CA GLU A 35 -7.22 14.03 -6.77
C GLU A 35 -7.37 15.48 -7.24
N LEU A 36 -8.00 16.33 -6.43
CA LEU A 36 -8.12 17.76 -6.71
C LEU A 36 -6.73 18.41 -6.83
N TYR A 37 -5.81 18.11 -5.91
CA TYR A 37 -4.45 18.63 -5.98
C TYR A 37 -3.69 18.20 -7.24
N LYS A 38 -3.87 16.94 -7.70
CA LYS A 38 -3.27 16.45 -8.96
C LYS A 38 -3.88 17.14 -10.19
N LEU A 39 -5.20 17.37 -10.19
CA LEU A 39 -5.91 18.02 -11.29
C LEU A 39 -5.60 19.54 -11.36
N GLU A 40 -5.30 20.14 -10.22
CA GLU A 40 -4.95 21.54 -10.03
C GLU A 40 -3.43 21.80 -10.11
N ALA A 41 -2.62 20.86 -10.64
CA ALA A 41 -1.16 21.02 -10.78
C ALA A 41 -0.72 22.26 -11.61
N THR A 42 -1.67 23.01 -12.16
CA THR A 42 -1.49 24.26 -12.91
C THR A 42 -2.02 25.52 -12.19
N THR A 43 -2.43 25.46 -10.91
CA THR A 43 -2.97 26.59 -10.15
C THR A 43 -2.21 26.89 -8.85
N ASP A 44 -2.52 28.05 -8.22
CA ASP A 44 -1.82 28.59 -7.03
C ASP A 44 -2.21 27.90 -5.70
N PHE A 45 -2.93 26.77 -5.72
CA PHE A 45 -3.36 26.09 -4.50
C PHE A 45 -2.29 25.14 -3.96
N THR A 46 -2.08 25.16 -2.64
CA THR A 46 -1.28 24.13 -1.95
C THR A 46 -2.18 22.99 -1.48
N PHE A 47 -1.62 21.77 -1.35
CA PHE A 47 -2.35 20.63 -0.82
C PHE A 47 -2.91 20.91 0.59
N GLU A 48 -2.10 21.54 1.45
CA GLU A 48 -2.48 21.94 2.80
C GLU A 48 -3.62 22.97 2.82
N GLU A 49 -3.63 23.91 1.86
CA GLU A 49 -4.74 24.86 1.71
C GLU A 49 -6.03 24.13 1.35
N LEU A 50 -6.00 23.21 0.38
CA LEU A 50 -7.18 22.44 -0.03
C LEU A 50 -7.75 21.57 1.10
N GLN A 51 -6.90 20.94 1.90
CA GLN A 51 -7.34 20.16 3.06
C GLN A 51 -8.06 20.99 4.14
N SER A 52 -7.82 22.31 4.17
CA SER A 52 -8.52 23.23 5.08
C SER A 52 -9.91 23.65 4.57
N TYR A 53 -10.26 23.31 3.32
CA TYR A 53 -11.52 23.72 2.71
C TYR A 53 -12.60 22.68 2.97
N GLN A 54 -13.83 23.17 3.01
CA GLN A 54 -14.99 22.33 3.24
C GLN A 54 -15.56 21.80 1.93
N ALA A 55 -15.62 20.48 1.77
CA ALA A 55 -16.24 19.84 0.63
C ALA A 55 -17.76 19.67 0.81
N TYR A 56 -18.51 19.91 -0.26
CA TYR A 56 -19.94 19.65 -0.41
C TYR A 56 -20.18 18.90 -1.71
N ILE A 57 -21.21 18.06 -1.70
CA ILE A 57 -21.50 17.16 -2.81
C ILE A 57 -22.93 17.31 -3.30
N PHE A 58 -23.08 17.34 -4.62
CA PHE A 58 -24.33 17.50 -5.33
C PHE A 58 -24.58 16.27 -6.19
N LEU A 59 -25.78 15.69 -6.13
CA LEU A 59 -26.25 14.67 -7.07
C LEU A 59 -27.32 15.29 -7.96
N ASN A 60 -27.08 15.38 -9.27
CA ASN A 60 -27.99 16.02 -10.22
C ASN A 60 -28.51 17.39 -9.74
N SER A 61 -27.58 18.28 -9.37
CA SER A 61 -27.82 19.63 -8.84
C SER A 61 -28.51 19.70 -7.47
N THR A 62 -28.74 18.57 -6.79
CA THR A 62 -29.30 18.53 -5.44
C THR A 62 -28.18 18.42 -4.42
N LEU A 63 -28.06 19.40 -3.53
CA LEU A 63 -27.09 19.38 -2.43
C LEU A 63 -27.43 18.25 -1.45
N LEU A 64 -26.46 17.41 -1.13
CA LEU A 64 -26.62 16.33 -0.16
C LEU A 64 -26.21 16.82 1.21
N THR A 65 -27.17 16.83 2.15
CA THR A 65 -26.95 17.28 3.53
C THR A 65 -27.04 16.16 4.55
N GLY A 66 -27.53 14.99 4.14
CA GLY A 66 -27.83 13.86 5.04
C GLY A 66 -29.27 13.90 5.56
N SER A 67 -29.59 12.94 6.42
CA SER A 67 -30.95 12.73 6.95
C SER A 67 -30.90 11.97 8.28
N THR A 68 -32.08 11.71 8.84
CA THR A 68 -32.26 10.98 10.10
C THR A 68 -32.60 9.51 9.81
N GLU A 69 -32.16 8.61 10.69
CA GLU A 69 -32.35 7.18 10.52
C GLU A 69 -33.82 6.76 10.60
N LEU A 70 -34.23 5.85 9.71
CA LEU A 70 -35.57 5.32 9.66
C LEU A 70 -35.84 4.34 10.82
N PRO A 71 -37.05 4.35 11.39
CA PRO A 71 -37.44 3.37 12.39
C PRO A 71 -37.29 1.93 11.87
N ASN A 72 -36.73 1.04 12.70
CA ASN A 72 -36.54 -0.40 12.42
C ASN A 72 -35.67 -0.75 11.20
N ASN A 73 -34.97 0.21 10.60
CA ASN A 73 -34.07 -0.04 9.46
C ASN A 73 -32.68 0.55 9.79
N PRO A 74 -31.85 -0.21 10.54
CA PRO A 74 -30.54 0.25 10.96
C PRO A 74 -29.68 0.76 9.79
N PHE A 75 -29.06 1.91 9.98
CA PHE A 75 -28.21 2.61 9.01
C PHE A 75 -28.90 3.01 7.69
N TYR A 76 -30.23 3.01 7.65
CA TYR A 76 -30.99 3.57 6.55
C TYR A 76 -31.56 4.92 6.98
N PHE A 77 -31.29 5.98 6.23
CA PHE A 77 -31.67 7.36 6.55
C PHE A 77 -32.52 7.96 5.44
N GLY A 78 -33.52 8.73 5.80
CA GLY A 78 -34.45 9.34 4.85
C GLY A 78 -35.75 9.74 5.52
N GLU A 79 -36.76 10.07 4.71
CA GLU A 79 -38.11 10.30 5.20
C GLU A 79 -39.08 9.33 4.55
N LEU A 80 -40.12 8.97 5.30
CA LEU A 80 -41.24 8.19 4.78
C LEU A 80 -42.37 9.12 4.31
N ASP A 81 -43.10 8.68 3.31
CA ASP A 81 -44.36 9.29 2.91
C ASP A 81 -45.53 8.83 3.80
N GLN A 82 -46.75 9.22 3.44
CA GLN A 82 -47.96 8.89 4.20
C GLN A 82 -48.29 7.39 4.18
N ASP A 83 -47.77 6.64 3.21
CA ASP A 83 -47.97 5.21 3.01
C ASP A 83 -46.83 4.37 3.61
N ASN A 84 -45.93 5.00 4.40
CA ASN A 84 -44.70 4.40 4.95
C ASN A 84 -43.70 3.90 3.90
N LEU A 85 -43.72 4.46 2.69
CA LEU A 85 -42.69 4.22 1.68
C LEU A 85 -41.62 5.31 1.76
N ILE A 86 -40.39 5.00 1.34
CA ILE A 86 -39.30 5.97 1.33
C ILE A 86 -39.60 7.03 0.27
N LYS A 87 -39.60 8.30 0.67
CA LYS A 87 -39.74 9.42 -0.25
C LYS A 87 -38.63 9.41 -1.29
N GLN A 88 -39.01 9.52 -2.56
CA GLN A 88 -38.07 9.55 -3.69
C GLN A 88 -37.76 10.98 -4.18
N ASP A 89 -38.52 11.98 -3.73
CA ASP A 89 -38.37 13.40 -4.07
C ASP A 89 -37.31 14.12 -3.22
N ILE A 90 -36.78 13.45 -2.20
CA ILE A 90 -35.62 13.84 -1.39
C ILE A 90 -34.58 12.71 -1.35
N PRO A 91 -33.30 12.99 -1.09
CA PRO A 91 -32.29 11.94 -1.01
C PRO A 91 -32.50 11.03 0.20
N SER A 92 -32.34 9.73 -0.01
CA SER A 92 -32.20 8.72 1.04
C SER A 92 -30.79 8.14 1.03
N TYR A 93 -30.37 7.58 2.17
CA TYR A 93 -29.00 7.17 2.40
C TYR A 93 -28.98 5.80 3.07
N TYR A 94 -28.07 4.94 2.66
CA TYR A 94 -27.81 3.67 3.32
C TYR A 94 -26.32 3.55 3.63
N PHE A 95 -25.99 3.52 4.91
CA PHE A 95 -24.62 3.37 5.38
C PHE A 95 -24.32 1.90 5.67
N SER A 96 -23.32 1.36 4.99
CA SER A 96 -22.76 0.05 5.26
C SER A 96 -21.40 0.21 5.94
N PRO A 97 -21.30 -0.06 7.26
CA PRO A 97 -20.03 -0.15 7.97
C PRO A 97 -19.00 -0.98 7.22
N LYS A 98 -17.74 -0.52 7.19
CA LYS A 98 -16.61 -1.29 6.66
C LYS A 98 -16.13 -2.33 7.69
N ASP A 99 -16.10 -1.92 8.95
CA ASP A 99 -15.65 -2.71 10.11
C ASP A 99 -16.28 -2.15 11.39
N GLU A 100 -16.00 -2.79 12.53
CA GLU A 100 -16.59 -2.45 13.85
C GLU A 100 -15.91 -1.28 14.58
N GLY A 101 -14.77 -0.77 14.09
CA GLY A 101 -13.90 0.12 14.89
C GLY A 101 -13.44 1.43 14.22
N SER A 102 -13.54 1.56 12.90
CA SER A 102 -13.04 2.73 12.17
C SER A 102 -14.06 3.86 12.03
N GLY A 103 -15.36 3.53 12.09
CA GLY A 103 -16.44 4.45 11.74
C GLY A 103 -16.50 4.82 10.26
N LEU A 104 -15.71 4.14 9.43
CA LEU A 104 -15.72 4.28 7.98
C LEU A 104 -16.64 3.25 7.33
N GLY A 105 -17.22 3.59 6.20
CA GLY A 105 -18.10 2.70 5.47
C GLY A 105 -18.43 3.18 4.07
N ARG A 106 -19.26 2.39 3.38
CA ARG A 106 -19.88 2.78 2.12
C ARG A 106 -21.18 3.50 2.41
N LEU A 107 -21.36 4.71 1.89
CA LEU A 107 -22.64 5.41 1.89
C LEU A 107 -23.26 5.35 0.49
N SER A 108 -24.31 4.56 0.33
CA SER A 108 -25.15 4.59 -0.86
C SER A 108 -26.21 5.68 -0.73
N ILE A 109 -26.40 6.48 -1.76
CA ILE A 109 -27.33 7.60 -1.79
C ILE A 109 -28.29 7.38 -2.95
N PHE A 110 -29.59 7.46 -2.68
CA PHE A 110 -30.63 7.30 -3.68
C PHE A 110 -31.43 8.60 -3.77
N TYR A 111 -31.60 9.11 -4.98
CA TYR A 111 -32.40 10.31 -5.22
C TYR A 111 -33.13 10.16 -6.55
N LYS A 112 -34.47 10.12 -6.50
CA LYS A 112 -35.30 9.80 -7.67
C LYS A 112 -34.84 8.48 -8.33
N ASN A 113 -34.35 8.54 -9.56
CA ASN A 113 -33.85 7.38 -10.31
C ASN A 113 -32.31 7.32 -10.34
N ASP A 114 -31.65 8.14 -9.52
CA ASP A 114 -30.21 8.28 -9.49
C ASP A 114 -29.62 7.68 -8.22
N GLU A 115 -28.44 7.09 -8.36
CA GLU A 115 -27.65 6.55 -7.27
C GLU A 115 -26.28 7.22 -7.22
N LEU A 116 -25.73 7.39 -6.02
CA LEU A 116 -24.35 7.83 -5.80
C LEU A 116 -23.76 6.98 -4.67
N CYS A 117 -22.51 6.54 -4.85
CA CYS A 117 -21.81 5.75 -3.85
C CYS A 117 -20.60 6.52 -3.32
N LEU A 118 -20.53 6.72 -2.01
CA LEU A 118 -19.35 7.25 -1.34
C LEU A 118 -18.63 6.14 -0.58
N LEU A 119 -17.38 5.89 -0.93
CA LEU A 119 -16.48 4.97 -0.23
C LEU A 119 -15.73 5.72 0.87
N ASN A 120 -15.35 4.99 1.93
CA ASN A 120 -14.66 5.51 3.11
C ASN A 120 -15.34 6.75 3.73
N TYR A 121 -16.68 6.83 3.65
CA TYR A 121 -17.45 7.86 4.34
C TYR A 121 -17.36 7.62 5.85
N SER A 122 -17.00 8.66 6.60
CA SER A 122 -16.96 8.63 8.06
C SER A 122 -18.30 9.08 8.65
N ILE A 123 -18.99 8.16 9.34
CA ILE A 123 -20.24 8.47 10.05
C ILE A 123 -20.00 9.28 11.34
N ILE A 124 -18.74 9.38 11.77
CA ILE A 124 -18.33 10.16 12.94
C ILE A 124 -17.97 11.58 12.51
N GLU A 125 -17.13 11.72 11.48
CA GLU A 125 -16.65 13.02 11.00
C GLU A 125 -17.64 13.69 10.04
N ASN A 126 -18.66 12.97 9.58
CA ASN A 126 -19.64 13.43 8.59
C ASN A 126 -18.96 13.88 7.30
N SER A 127 -18.25 12.96 6.64
CA SER A 127 -17.47 13.25 5.44
C SER A 127 -18.30 14.01 4.39
N LEU A 128 -17.68 15.00 3.75
CA LEU A 128 -18.31 15.84 2.72
C LEU A 128 -19.58 16.58 3.19
N ASN A 129 -19.68 16.85 4.50
CA ASN A 129 -20.82 17.52 5.14
C ASN A 129 -22.17 16.81 5.06
N ILE A 130 -22.19 15.53 4.70
CA ILE A 130 -23.42 14.74 4.80
C ILE A 130 -23.54 14.29 6.25
N LYS A 131 -24.60 14.72 6.95
CA LYS A 131 -24.82 14.42 8.37
C LYS A 131 -25.88 13.33 8.53
N LEU A 132 -25.48 12.20 9.09
CA LEU A 132 -26.36 11.06 9.33
C LEU A 132 -26.65 10.91 10.83
N GLU A 133 -27.90 11.18 11.20
CA GLU A 133 -28.36 11.09 12.58
C GLU A 133 -28.84 9.67 12.88
N CYS A 134 -28.08 8.94 13.71
CA CYS A 134 -28.43 7.58 14.14
C CYS A 134 -29.41 7.64 15.31
N LEU A 135 -30.49 6.86 15.23
CA LEU A 135 -31.53 6.71 16.23
C LEU A 135 -31.72 5.25 16.68
N SER A 136 -31.36 4.27 15.85
CA SER A 136 -31.55 2.86 16.15
C SER A 136 -30.56 2.38 17.21
N LYS A 137 -30.99 1.42 18.03
CA LYS A 137 -30.13 0.82 19.06
C LYS A 137 -28.81 0.30 18.46
N GLN A 138 -28.90 -0.40 17.33
CA GLN A 138 -27.75 -0.97 16.64
C GLN A 138 -26.76 0.11 16.18
N SER A 139 -27.25 1.19 15.57
CA SER A 139 -26.39 2.25 15.04
C SER A 139 -25.81 3.16 16.13
N LEU A 140 -26.51 3.31 17.25
CA LEU A 140 -26.00 3.97 18.45
C LEU A 140 -24.92 3.11 19.13
N GLU A 141 -25.15 1.80 19.31
CA GLU A 141 -24.15 0.87 19.85
C GLU A 141 -22.89 0.84 18.98
N TYR A 142 -23.04 0.89 17.66
CA TYR A 142 -21.92 1.01 16.72
C TYR A 142 -21.14 2.32 16.93
N LYS A 143 -21.81 3.47 17.05
CA LYS A 143 -21.16 4.77 17.33
C LYS A 143 -20.48 4.79 18.71
N ASP A 144 -21.08 4.16 19.71
CA ASP A 144 -20.50 4.03 21.06
C ASP A 144 -19.27 3.13 21.05
N LEU A 145 -19.32 2.00 20.33
CA LEU A 145 -18.18 1.10 20.15
C LEU A 145 -17.01 1.84 19.52
N ILE A 146 -17.23 2.56 18.41
CA ILE A 146 -16.19 3.36 17.75
C ILE A 146 -15.66 4.46 18.67
N SER A 147 -16.54 5.16 19.40
CA SER A 147 -16.12 6.20 20.33
C SER A 147 -15.26 5.63 21.46
N ASN A 148 -15.56 4.41 21.91
CA ASN A 148 -14.77 3.69 22.91
C ASN A 148 -13.48 3.14 22.29
N THR A 149 -13.48 2.63 21.06
CA THR A 149 -12.28 2.20 20.34
C THR A 149 -11.36 3.37 20.02
N LEU A 150 -11.88 4.54 19.66
CA LEU A 150 -11.10 5.77 19.44
C LEU A 150 -10.56 6.31 20.77
N LYS A 151 -11.36 6.32 21.84
CA LYS A 151 -10.88 6.65 23.18
C LYS A 151 -9.84 5.66 23.65
N GLU A 152 -10.04 4.36 23.46
CA GLU A 152 -9.06 3.32 23.73
C GLU A 152 -7.83 3.56 22.87
N GLN A 153 -7.89 3.82 21.58
CA GLN A 153 -6.72 4.16 20.75
C GLN A 153 -6.00 5.44 21.24
N THR A 154 -6.74 6.43 21.75
CA THR A 154 -6.19 7.65 22.37
C THR A 154 -5.58 7.38 23.75
N THR A 155 -6.10 6.40 24.49
CA THR A 155 -5.64 5.97 25.83
C THR A 155 -4.56 4.87 25.74
N THR A 156 -4.52 4.11 24.65
CA THR A 156 -3.55 3.05 24.30
C THR A 156 -2.30 3.66 23.65
N GLN A 157 -2.32 4.97 23.34
CA GLN A 157 -1.09 5.78 23.24
C GLN A 157 -0.46 6.09 24.60
N VAL A 158 -1.10 5.76 25.74
CA VAL A 158 -0.54 5.99 27.09
C VAL A 158 -0.18 4.69 27.82
N ASP A 159 -0.79 3.52 27.54
CA ASP A 159 -0.44 2.28 28.24
C ASP A 159 -0.43 1.01 27.35
N LYS A 160 0.62 0.83 26.54
CA LYS A 160 1.09 -0.51 26.13
C LYS A 160 2.50 -0.73 26.67
N LYS A 161 2.58 -1.41 27.80
CA LYS A 161 3.81 -1.92 28.40
C LYS A 161 4.31 -3.11 27.55
N GLN A 162 4.93 -2.80 26.41
CA GLN A 162 5.75 -3.72 25.65
C GLN A 162 6.88 -4.24 26.57
N SER A 163 7.27 -5.52 26.51
CA SER A 163 8.49 -5.95 27.19
C SER A 163 9.69 -5.30 26.51
N ILE A 164 10.14 -4.17 27.05
CA ILE A 164 11.15 -3.35 26.42
C ILE A 164 12.54 -3.97 26.62
N ALA A 165 13.22 -4.37 25.54
CA ALA A 165 14.64 -4.66 25.62
C ALA A 165 15.41 -3.36 25.90
N LYS A 166 16.14 -3.33 27.00
CA LYS A 166 16.95 -2.18 27.41
C LYS A 166 18.33 -2.26 26.76
N LEU A 167 18.57 -1.42 25.75
CA LEU A 167 19.84 -1.31 25.03
C LEU A 167 20.76 -0.28 25.68
N HIS A 168 22.06 -0.42 25.51
CA HIS A 168 23.06 0.35 26.23
C HIS A 168 23.43 1.63 25.45
N ALA A 169 23.64 2.72 26.19
CA ALA A 169 24.14 3.97 25.62
C ALA A 169 25.58 3.81 25.09
N LEU A 170 25.92 4.47 23.98
CA LEU A 170 27.31 4.64 23.52
C LEU A 170 28.05 5.57 24.49
N LEU A 171 29.28 5.21 24.86
CA LEU A 171 30.18 5.98 25.70
C LEU A 171 31.24 6.73 24.88
N GLU A 172 31.66 7.89 25.39
CA GLU A 172 32.66 8.76 24.76
C GLU A 172 34.03 8.08 24.55
N ASN A 173 34.38 7.08 25.37
CA ASN A 173 35.68 6.40 25.27
C ASN A 173 35.68 5.16 24.36
N GLN A 174 34.54 4.80 23.78
CA GLN A 174 34.44 3.60 22.95
C GLN A 174 35.11 3.79 21.59
N ASN A 175 35.66 2.70 21.07
CA ASN A 175 36.22 2.68 19.72
C ASN A 175 35.07 2.52 18.71
N LEU A 176 34.59 3.65 18.17
CA LEU A 176 33.63 3.70 17.08
C LEU A 176 34.38 3.90 15.76
N GLU A 177 34.12 3.03 14.79
CA GLU A 177 34.80 3.05 13.48
C GLU A 177 33.79 2.99 12.34
N CYS A 178 34.13 3.53 11.17
CA CYS A 178 33.45 3.11 9.94
C CYS A 178 33.90 1.71 9.54
N ILE A 179 33.16 1.03 8.67
CA ILE A 179 33.53 -0.33 8.22
C ILE A 179 34.92 -0.42 7.57
N HIS A 180 35.47 0.69 7.07
CA HIS A 180 36.82 0.74 6.51
C HIS A 180 37.94 0.87 7.56
N GLY A 181 37.60 1.05 8.84
CA GLY A 181 38.57 1.24 9.94
C GLY A 181 38.94 2.70 10.23
N GLY A 182 38.25 3.67 9.63
CA GLY A 182 38.36 5.08 10.03
C GLY A 182 37.71 5.29 11.39
N LYS A 183 38.39 6.00 12.30
CA LYS A 183 37.94 6.21 13.68
C LYS A 183 37.04 7.43 13.79
N VAL A 184 35.87 7.28 14.41
CA VAL A 184 34.99 8.39 14.74
C VAL A 184 35.51 9.07 16.01
N ILE A 185 35.66 10.39 15.96
CA ILE A 185 36.03 11.19 17.12
C ILE A 185 34.77 11.40 17.96
N LEU A 186 34.67 10.66 19.06
CA LEU A 186 33.60 10.83 20.04
C LEU A 186 33.95 11.96 21.00
N LYS A 187 33.04 12.93 21.12
CA LYS A 187 33.13 14.00 22.10
C LYS A 187 31.73 14.34 22.60
N SER A 188 31.45 13.95 23.83
CA SER A 188 30.15 14.23 24.45
C SER A 188 30.09 15.71 24.83
N ASN A 189 29.05 16.43 24.40
CA ASN A 189 28.75 17.79 24.83
C ASN A 189 27.46 17.82 25.64
N LYS A 190 26.36 17.33 25.08
CA LYS A 190 25.07 17.29 25.79
C LYS A 190 24.94 16.05 26.68
N GLY A 191 25.67 14.98 26.39
CA GLY A 191 25.72 13.78 27.25
C GLY A 191 26.65 13.88 28.47
N LYS A 192 27.43 14.96 28.62
CA LYS A 192 28.47 15.11 29.68
C LYS A 192 27.98 14.86 31.11
N SER A 193 26.72 15.19 31.38
CA SER A 193 26.10 15.06 32.70
C SER A 193 25.67 13.62 33.03
N PHE A 194 25.68 12.71 32.06
CA PHE A 194 25.22 11.32 32.20
C PHE A 194 26.41 10.38 32.02
N LYS A 195 26.93 9.85 33.13
CA LYS A 195 28.21 9.11 33.15
C LYS A 195 28.06 7.66 33.60
N SER A 196 28.42 6.72 32.74
CA SER A 196 28.62 5.32 33.14
C SER A 196 30.04 5.14 33.62
N ASP A 197 30.22 4.83 34.90
CA ASP A 197 31.55 4.63 35.52
C ASP A 197 32.52 5.79 35.26
N GLY A 198 32.00 7.01 35.31
CA GLY A 198 32.76 8.25 35.10
C GLY A 198 32.88 8.67 33.63
N ILE A 199 32.46 7.85 32.67
CA ILE A 199 32.55 8.13 31.23
C ILE A 199 31.20 8.65 30.70
N PRO A 200 31.16 9.82 30.03
CA PRO A 200 29.93 10.35 29.44
C PRO A 200 29.31 9.46 28.37
N ILE A 201 27.98 9.50 28.26
CA ILE A 201 27.25 8.93 27.11
C ILE A 201 27.27 9.90 25.91
N MET A 202 27.01 9.37 24.72
CA MET A 202 26.85 10.13 23.48
C MET A 202 25.37 10.38 23.18
N LEU A 203 25.02 11.63 22.83
CA LEU A 203 23.68 12.01 22.36
C LEU A 203 23.67 12.35 20.87
N GLU A 204 22.48 12.57 20.31
CA GLU A 204 22.23 12.85 18.90
C GLU A 204 23.20 13.87 18.29
N SER A 205 23.29 15.06 18.87
CA SER A 205 24.19 16.11 18.37
C SER A 205 25.67 15.83 18.63
N ASP A 206 26.00 14.93 19.57
CA ASP A 206 27.37 14.54 19.89
C ASP A 206 27.94 13.54 18.88
N LEU A 207 27.08 12.83 18.14
CA LEU A 207 27.49 11.91 17.06
C LEU A 207 27.21 12.46 15.66
N LEU A 208 26.12 13.21 15.46
CA LEU A 208 25.81 13.82 14.17
C LEU A 208 26.90 14.84 13.79
N ASN A 209 27.45 14.70 12.57
CA ASN A 209 28.60 15.48 12.08
C ASN A 209 29.94 15.20 12.78
N SER A 210 30.04 14.18 13.64
CA SER A 210 31.31 13.80 14.26
C SER A 210 32.33 13.37 13.21
N SER A 211 33.56 13.85 13.37
CA SER A 211 34.64 13.66 12.39
C SER A 211 35.13 12.21 12.38
N ILE A 212 35.47 11.72 11.18
CA ILE A 212 36.09 10.42 10.95
C ILE A 212 37.51 10.67 10.49
N VAL A 213 38.47 10.07 11.18
CA VAL A 213 39.90 10.20 10.90
C VAL A 213 40.51 8.87 10.49
N ALA A 214 41.62 8.93 9.75
CA ALA A 214 42.40 7.75 9.35
C ALA A 214 41.60 6.66 8.61
N CYS A 215 40.58 7.04 7.82
CA CYS A 215 39.84 6.10 6.97
C CYS A 215 40.70 5.72 5.75
N PRO A 216 41.07 4.43 5.55
CA PRO A 216 41.93 4.00 4.45
C PRO A 216 41.16 3.77 3.13
N HIS A 217 39.89 4.18 3.06
CA HIS A 217 39.03 3.91 1.91
C HIS A 217 39.56 4.58 0.63
N THR A 218 39.71 3.79 -0.43
CA THR A 218 40.15 4.24 -1.75
C THR A 218 39.20 3.73 -2.83
N ILE A 219 39.04 4.50 -3.91
CA ILE A 219 38.31 4.09 -5.11
C ILE A 219 39.29 4.20 -6.28
N ALA A 220 39.53 3.10 -7.00
CA ALA A 220 40.49 3.04 -8.10
C ALA A 220 41.88 3.64 -7.75
N ASN A 221 42.40 3.29 -6.57
CA ASN A 221 43.66 3.81 -5.99
C ASN A 221 43.69 5.33 -5.69
N VAL A 222 42.54 6.01 -5.75
CA VAL A 222 42.39 7.40 -5.33
C VAL A 222 41.81 7.43 -3.91
N SER A 223 42.42 8.23 -3.02
CA SER A 223 41.95 8.40 -1.64
C SER A 223 40.51 8.92 -1.61
N TYR A 224 39.61 8.16 -0.98
CA TYR A 224 38.20 8.50 -0.83
C TYR A 224 37.69 8.23 0.61
N PRO A 225 38.32 8.86 1.62
CA PRO A 225 38.04 8.57 3.02
C PRO A 225 36.62 9.02 3.41
N CYS A 226 36.04 8.28 4.34
CA CYS A 226 34.91 8.80 5.13
C CYS A 226 35.43 9.91 6.04
N THR A 227 34.72 11.04 6.11
CA THR A 227 35.18 12.24 6.82
C THR A 227 34.27 12.62 7.98
N LYS A 228 32.99 12.23 7.96
CA LYS A 228 32.05 12.52 9.05
C LYS A 228 30.86 11.56 9.09
N VAL A 229 30.15 11.54 10.21
CA VAL A 229 28.86 10.87 10.37
C VAL A 229 27.73 11.81 9.91
N VAL A 230 26.77 11.31 9.13
CA VAL A 230 25.68 12.14 8.55
C VAL A 230 24.27 11.60 8.81
N ASP A 231 24.13 10.32 9.17
CA ASP A 231 22.85 9.71 9.53
C ASP A 231 23.05 8.89 10.80
N ILE A 232 22.17 9.08 11.77
CA ILE A 232 22.21 8.40 13.08
C ILE A 232 20.82 7.93 13.52
N LYS A 233 19.79 8.11 12.67
CA LYS A 233 18.39 7.92 13.06
C LYS A 233 18.11 6.51 13.57
N GLY A 234 18.75 5.51 12.98
CA GLY A 234 18.57 4.11 13.37
C GLY A 234 19.26 3.68 14.67
N SER A 235 19.99 4.59 15.35
CA SER A 235 20.67 4.30 16.62
C SER A 235 20.14 5.16 17.78
N LEU A 236 19.02 5.86 17.60
CA LEU A 236 18.47 6.74 18.62
C LEU A 236 17.64 5.97 19.66
N SER A 237 17.75 6.35 20.92
CA SER A 237 16.84 5.92 21.98
C SER A 237 15.42 6.44 21.74
N GLN A 238 14.41 5.79 22.32
CA GLN A 238 13.04 6.33 22.31
C GLN A 238 12.88 7.55 23.23
N LYS A 239 13.56 7.54 24.37
CA LYS A 239 13.49 8.62 25.36
C LYS A 239 14.61 9.62 25.17
N LYS A 240 14.26 10.89 25.28
CA LYS A 240 15.24 11.98 25.29
C LYS A 240 15.92 12.10 26.65
N VAL A 241 17.20 12.39 26.62
CA VAL A 241 18.04 12.77 27.74
C VAL A 241 18.62 14.14 27.41
N ASN A 242 18.40 15.12 28.28
CA ASN A 242 18.87 16.50 28.05
C ASN A 242 18.36 17.11 26.72
N GLY A 243 17.11 16.82 26.36
CA GLY A 243 16.47 17.32 25.15
C GLY A 243 16.85 16.61 23.85
N GLU A 244 17.71 15.59 23.89
CA GLU A 244 18.16 14.82 22.72
C GLU A 244 18.07 13.32 22.93
N TYR A 245 18.04 12.55 21.85
CA TYR A 245 18.08 11.09 21.95
C TYR A 245 19.49 10.59 22.24
N ALA A 246 19.61 9.55 23.06
CA ALA A 246 20.87 8.86 23.31
C ALA A 246 21.21 7.93 22.14
N ILE A 247 22.49 7.73 21.89
CA ILE A 247 22.97 6.77 20.89
C ILE A 247 23.05 5.37 21.50
N LEU A 248 22.47 4.38 20.83
CA LEU A 248 22.39 2.99 21.27
C LEU A 248 23.48 2.15 20.59
N GLN A 249 24.41 1.62 21.39
CA GLN A 249 25.61 0.96 20.88
C GLN A 249 25.28 -0.30 20.05
N GLU A 250 24.23 -1.03 20.41
CA GLU A 250 23.77 -2.23 19.73
C GLU A 250 23.22 -1.96 18.32
N LEU A 251 22.89 -0.70 18.02
CA LEU A 251 22.27 -0.28 16.74
C LEU A 251 23.19 0.62 15.90
N ILE A 252 24.45 0.75 16.30
CA ILE A 252 25.42 1.63 15.65
C ILE A 252 25.60 1.34 14.15
N SER A 253 25.32 0.10 13.73
CA SER A 253 25.35 -0.31 12.31
C SER A 253 24.35 0.47 11.44
N ALA A 254 23.30 1.05 12.02
CA ALA A 254 22.32 1.85 11.31
C ALA A 254 22.79 3.31 11.06
N CYS A 255 23.87 3.74 11.70
CA CYS A 255 24.48 5.05 11.44
C CYS A 255 25.28 5.03 10.12
N LYS A 256 25.30 6.16 9.39
CA LYS A 256 26.01 6.29 8.10
C LYS A 256 27.04 7.40 8.09
N THR A 257 28.14 7.16 7.37
CA THR A 257 29.13 8.18 7.02
C THR A 257 28.66 9.07 5.87
N ASP A 258 29.36 10.17 5.62
CA ASP A 258 29.19 11.05 4.46
C ASP A 258 29.33 10.34 3.11
N LYS A 259 29.88 9.13 3.11
CA LYS A 259 30.02 8.27 1.92
C LYS A 259 28.98 7.13 1.89
N GLY A 260 28.02 7.11 2.80
CA GLY A 260 26.92 6.15 2.85
C GLY A 260 27.27 4.81 3.50
N PHE A 261 28.38 4.69 4.23
CA PHE A 261 28.81 3.43 4.84
C PHE A 261 28.45 3.35 6.32
N ALA A 262 28.23 2.12 6.81
CA ALA A 262 27.88 1.87 8.20
C ALA A 262 29.04 2.14 9.18
N LEU A 263 28.68 2.28 10.46
CA LEU A 263 29.60 2.30 11.59
C LEU A 263 29.61 0.95 12.34
N LYS A 264 30.64 0.72 13.15
CA LYS A 264 30.78 -0.43 14.05
C LYS A 264 31.39 0.02 15.37
N VAL A 265 30.97 -0.59 16.47
CA VAL A 265 31.50 -0.31 17.81
C VAL A 265 31.79 -1.61 18.55
N SER A 266 32.81 -1.60 19.40
CA SER A 266 33.00 -2.67 20.39
C SER A 266 32.01 -2.49 21.54
N PHE A 267 31.07 -3.42 21.67
CA PHE A 267 30.08 -3.42 22.75
C PHE A 267 30.75 -3.30 24.13
N THR A 268 30.25 -2.39 24.97
CA THR A 268 30.67 -2.24 26.36
C THR A 268 29.43 -2.03 27.23
N PRO A 269 29.12 -2.89 28.22
CA PRO A 269 27.96 -2.68 29.08
C PRO A 269 28.01 -1.31 29.78
N THR A 270 26.88 -0.61 29.81
CA THR A 270 26.74 0.69 30.46
C THR A 270 25.63 0.71 31.52
N LYS A 271 25.73 1.64 32.47
CA LYS A 271 24.68 1.93 33.47
C LYS A 271 23.44 2.58 32.85
N PHE A 272 23.62 3.28 31.73
CA PHE A 272 22.55 3.96 31.01
C PHE A 272 21.97 3.04 29.95
N LYS A 273 20.80 2.47 30.26
CA LYS A 273 20.07 1.64 29.31
C LYS A 273 18.78 2.33 28.92
N PHE A 274 18.48 2.32 27.63
CA PHE A 274 17.29 2.92 27.06
C PHE A 274 16.42 1.90 26.37
N ASP A 275 15.15 2.27 26.33
CA ASP A 275 14.11 1.51 25.68
C ASP A 275 14.34 1.53 24.17
N HIS A 276 14.48 0.34 23.58
CA HIS A 276 14.42 0.13 22.13
C HIS A 276 13.09 -0.55 21.78
N SER A 277 12.51 -0.22 20.62
CA SER A 277 11.40 -0.98 20.05
C SER A 277 11.94 -2.35 19.62
N PHE A 278 12.00 -3.29 20.56
CA PHE A 278 12.28 -4.69 20.30
C PHE A 278 10.95 -5.39 19.98
N ASP A 279 10.86 -6.00 18.80
CA ASP A 279 9.90 -7.06 18.59
C ASP A 279 10.47 -8.34 19.24
N PRO A 280 9.83 -8.90 20.28
CA PRO A 280 10.36 -10.06 21.00
C PRO A 280 10.52 -11.33 20.16
N GLU A 281 9.94 -11.38 18.95
CA GLU A 281 9.98 -12.57 18.11
C GLU A 281 11.28 -12.74 17.30
N GLU A 282 12.04 -11.68 16.99
CA GLU A 282 13.13 -11.77 16.00
C GLU A 282 14.57 -11.95 16.53
N GLY A 283 14.86 -11.68 17.81
CA GLY A 283 16.20 -11.91 18.38
C GLY A 283 17.38 -11.13 17.74
N LEU A 284 18.48 -10.97 18.50
CA LEU A 284 19.65 -10.16 18.09
C LEU A 284 20.58 -10.86 17.06
N GLY A 285 20.38 -12.14 16.78
CA GLY A 285 21.17 -12.91 15.83
C GLY A 285 20.77 -12.69 14.36
N GLU A 286 19.50 -12.40 14.11
CA GLU A 286 18.94 -12.33 12.76
C GLU A 286 19.11 -10.93 12.12
N GLN A 287 19.15 -9.87 12.92
CA GLN A 287 19.33 -8.49 12.42
C GLN A 287 20.71 -8.16 11.84
N SER A 288 21.69 -9.08 11.93
CA SER A 288 23.00 -8.94 11.28
C SER A 288 23.08 -9.62 9.91
N LYS A 289 22.02 -10.31 9.50
CA LYS A 289 21.79 -10.69 8.11
C LYS A 289 20.71 -9.75 7.58
N ASN A 290 21.06 -8.88 6.64
CA ASN A 290 20.06 -8.49 5.64
C ASN A 290 19.76 -9.76 4.80
N GLN A 291 19.06 -10.73 5.37
CA GLN A 291 18.39 -11.76 4.61
C GLN A 291 17.14 -11.07 4.10
N ILE A 292 17.28 -10.44 2.93
CA ILE A 292 16.12 -10.12 2.13
C ILE A 292 15.40 -11.44 1.92
N GLU A 293 14.26 -11.63 2.56
CA GLU A 293 13.46 -12.82 2.37
C GLU A 293 12.74 -12.71 1.02
N LEU A 294 12.97 -13.69 0.15
CA LEU A 294 12.24 -13.78 -1.11
C LEU A 294 10.98 -14.58 -0.89
N LYS A 295 9.86 -14.05 -1.37
CA LYS A 295 8.55 -14.69 -1.29
C LYS A 295 8.13 -15.15 -2.67
N GLU A 296 7.22 -16.13 -2.71
CA GLU A 296 6.68 -16.61 -3.97
C GLU A 296 5.91 -15.50 -4.70
N PRO A 297 6.30 -15.15 -5.93
CA PRO A 297 5.53 -14.24 -6.74
C PRO A 297 4.31 -14.94 -7.32
N ILE A 298 3.13 -14.40 -7.06
CA ILE A 298 1.85 -14.97 -7.50
C ILE A 298 1.13 -13.93 -8.34
N ILE A 299 0.55 -14.38 -9.46
CA ILE A 299 -0.46 -13.61 -10.20
C ILE A 299 -1.82 -14.30 -10.07
N ARG A 300 -2.88 -13.54 -9.81
CA ARG A 300 -4.23 -14.09 -9.58
C ARG A 300 -5.26 -13.46 -10.50
N LEU A 301 -5.95 -14.31 -11.26
CA LEU A 301 -7.12 -13.97 -12.06
C LEU A 301 -8.35 -13.86 -11.14
N HIS A 302 -8.98 -12.69 -11.12
CA HIS A 302 -10.28 -12.46 -10.52
C HIS A 302 -11.33 -12.41 -11.63
N TYR A 303 -12.20 -13.42 -11.69
CA TYR A 303 -13.26 -13.49 -12.69
C TYR A 303 -14.61 -13.14 -12.11
N LYS A 304 -15.31 -12.18 -12.73
CA LYS A 304 -16.55 -11.60 -12.22
C LYS A 304 -17.57 -11.44 -13.33
N SER A 305 -18.86 -11.43 -13.01
CA SER A 305 -19.93 -11.03 -13.93
C SER A 305 -20.13 -9.52 -13.98
N ASP A 306 -19.70 -8.81 -12.93
CA ASP A 306 -19.80 -7.36 -12.85
C ASP A 306 -18.58 -6.80 -12.11
N ARG A 307 -18.14 -5.59 -12.46
CA ARG A 307 -16.94 -4.96 -11.87
C ARG A 307 -17.07 -4.72 -10.36
N PHE A 308 -18.29 -4.69 -9.82
CA PHE A 308 -18.58 -4.49 -8.40
C PHE A 308 -18.85 -5.79 -7.64
N GLN A 309 -18.87 -6.94 -8.31
CA GLN A 309 -19.09 -8.24 -7.67
C GLN A 309 -17.94 -8.51 -6.68
N LYS A 310 -18.26 -8.83 -5.42
CA LYS A 310 -17.26 -9.10 -4.37
C LYS A 310 -16.79 -10.55 -4.32
N ASP A 311 -17.60 -11.47 -4.81
CA ASP A 311 -17.25 -12.87 -5.01
C ASP A 311 -16.65 -13.09 -6.41
N ASN A 312 -15.87 -14.17 -6.53
CA ASN A 312 -15.29 -14.60 -7.79
C ASN A 312 -16.07 -15.78 -8.35
N LEU A 313 -16.38 -15.69 -9.64
CA LEU A 313 -17.08 -16.74 -10.36
C LEU A 313 -16.14 -17.94 -10.56
N PRO A 314 -16.62 -19.16 -10.28
CA PRO A 314 -15.82 -20.36 -10.49
C PRO A 314 -15.58 -20.59 -11.99
N ILE A 315 -14.32 -20.85 -12.35
CA ILE A 315 -13.94 -21.27 -13.71
C ILE A 315 -13.75 -22.78 -13.69
N TYR A 316 -14.55 -23.53 -14.43
CA TYR A 316 -14.44 -25.00 -14.54
C TYR A 316 -13.64 -25.46 -15.76
N ASN A 317 -13.60 -24.62 -16.79
CA ASN A 317 -12.88 -24.86 -18.03
C ASN A 317 -12.20 -23.57 -18.51
N LEU A 318 -10.98 -23.72 -19.01
CA LEU A 318 -10.13 -22.63 -19.50
C LEU A 318 -9.25 -23.19 -20.61
N LEU A 319 -9.04 -22.42 -21.67
CA LEU A 319 -8.00 -22.66 -22.66
C LEU A 319 -6.75 -21.88 -22.25
N ILE A 320 -5.61 -22.56 -22.14
CA ILE A 320 -4.30 -21.95 -21.96
C ILE A 320 -3.51 -22.20 -23.24
N ASN A 321 -3.16 -21.14 -23.98
CA ASN A 321 -2.50 -21.25 -25.28
C ASN A 321 -3.22 -22.21 -26.25
N ASN A 322 -4.55 -22.18 -26.25
CA ASN A 322 -5.48 -23.07 -26.98
C ASN A 322 -5.53 -24.53 -26.48
N GLU A 323 -4.83 -24.88 -25.41
CA GLU A 323 -4.97 -26.17 -24.75
C GLU A 323 -6.08 -26.15 -23.69
N LYS A 324 -7.02 -27.08 -23.79
CA LYS A 324 -8.14 -27.19 -22.84
C LYS A 324 -7.69 -27.73 -21.49
N LYS A 325 -7.98 -26.99 -20.42
CA LYS A 325 -7.88 -27.41 -19.02
C LYS A 325 -9.30 -27.44 -18.45
N GLU A 326 -9.77 -28.61 -18.02
CA GLU A 326 -11.14 -28.82 -17.51
C GLU A 326 -11.10 -29.76 -16.31
N GLN A 327 -11.88 -29.45 -15.28
CA GLN A 327 -11.99 -30.26 -14.07
C GLN A 327 -13.43 -30.29 -13.57
N ASN A 328 -13.77 -31.34 -12.80
CA ASN A 328 -15.08 -31.46 -12.14
C ASN A 328 -15.26 -30.45 -10.98
N LYS A 329 -14.17 -29.83 -10.53
CA LYS A 329 -14.15 -28.77 -9.52
C LYS A 329 -13.64 -27.49 -10.16
N ALA A 330 -13.93 -26.35 -9.52
CA ALA A 330 -13.42 -25.07 -9.98
C ALA A 330 -11.89 -25.10 -10.00
N LEU A 331 -11.32 -24.65 -11.12
CA LEU A 331 -9.88 -24.49 -11.33
C LEU A 331 -9.33 -23.48 -10.34
N ASN A 332 -8.16 -23.79 -9.77
CA ASN A 332 -7.58 -23.04 -8.65
C ASN A 332 -6.20 -22.46 -8.99
N GLU A 333 -5.31 -23.25 -9.59
CA GLU A 333 -3.92 -22.86 -9.81
C GLU A 333 -3.30 -23.61 -10.99
N PHE A 334 -2.40 -22.94 -11.69
CA PHE A 334 -1.55 -23.48 -12.74
C PHE A 334 -0.11 -23.01 -12.55
N ASN A 335 0.84 -23.94 -12.69
CA ASN A 335 2.25 -23.63 -12.84
C ASN A 335 2.62 -23.81 -14.31
N ILE A 336 3.12 -22.74 -14.93
CA ILE A 336 3.36 -22.68 -16.38
C ILE A 336 4.84 -22.38 -16.61
N ASP A 337 5.55 -23.32 -17.22
CA ASP A 337 6.97 -23.15 -17.54
C ASP A 337 7.15 -22.02 -18.57
N LEU A 338 8.24 -21.26 -18.46
CA LEU A 338 8.59 -20.19 -19.39
C LEU A 338 8.64 -20.65 -20.85
N LYS A 339 9.02 -21.91 -21.09
CA LYS A 339 9.09 -22.52 -22.42
C LYS A 339 7.72 -22.70 -23.07
N ASP A 340 6.66 -22.77 -22.25
CA ASP A 340 5.28 -22.94 -22.67
C ASP A 340 4.59 -21.58 -22.86
N LEU A 341 5.24 -20.49 -22.47
CA LEU A 341 4.87 -19.12 -22.85
C LEU A 341 5.30 -18.84 -24.30
N LYS A 342 4.47 -18.10 -25.02
CA LYS A 342 4.72 -17.76 -26.42
C LYS A 342 5.56 -16.49 -26.53
N ASP A 343 6.20 -16.30 -27.68
CA ASP A 343 6.71 -14.98 -28.06
C ASP A 343 5.54 -14.06 -28.39
N ILE A 344 5.70 -12.76 -28.13
CA ILE A 344 4.64 -11.78 -28.36
C ILE A 344 4.29 -11.71 -29.86
N GLU A 345 3.05 -12.02 -30.20
CA GLU A 345 2.56 -12.01 -31.59
C GLU A 345 2.20 -10.58 -32.07
N ASP A 346 1.73 -9.71 -31.16
CA ASP A 346 1.41 -8.32 -31.49
C ASP A 346 2.70 -7.48 -31.65
N ILE A 347 3.01 -7.13 -32.90
CA ILE A 347 4.23 -6.40 -33.26
C ILE A 347 4.23 -4.98 -32.67
N ASN A 348 3.08 -4.33 -32.51
CA ASN A 348 3.00 -2.96 -32.02
C ASN A 348 3.38 -2.91 -30.54
N ILE A 349 2.79 -3.78 -29.73
CA ILE A 349 3.11 -3.84 -28.30
C ILE A 349 4.57 -4.29 -28.08
N LEU A 350 5.05 -5.26 -28.86
CA LEU A 350 6.43 -5.72 -28.80
C LEU A 350 7.44 -4.60 -29.11
N ASN A 351 7.16 -3.77 -30.12
CA ASN A 351 8.01 -2.64 -30.46
C ASN A 351 8.01 -1.58 -29.37
N GLN A 352 6.85 -1.31 -28.76
CA GLN A 352 6.74 -0.37 -27.66
C GLN A 352 7.53 -0.84 -26.43
N PHE A 353 7.42 -2.11 -26.06
CA PHE A 353 8.25 -2.68 -24.99
C PHE A 353 9.75 -2.59 -25.29
N LYS A 354 10.17 -2.83 -26.54
CA LYS A 354 11.59 -2.70 -26.94
C LYS A 354 12.10 -1.26 -26.89
N GLN A 355 11.22 -0.26 -26.98
CA GLN A 355 11.57 1.15 -26.86
C GLN A 355 11.73 1.56 -25.39
N ASP A 356 10.81 1.11 -24.54
CA ASP A 356 10.72 1.55 -23.14
C ASP A 356 11.63 0.73 -22.21
N PHE A 357 11.93 -0.52 -22.56
CA PHE A 357 12.76 -1.43 -21.77
C PHE A 357 14.09 -1.76 -22.45
N SER A 358 15.15 -1.91 -21.65
CA SER A 358 16.49 -2.23 -22.18
C SER A 358 16.55 -3.65 -22.76
N LYS A 359 17.65 -3.97 -23.45
CA LYS A 359 17.91 -5.33 -23.99
C LYS A 359 18.07 -6.41 -22.90
N ASP A 360 18.17 -6.00 -21.63
CA ASP A 360 18.25 -6.89 -20.47
C ASP A 360 16.91 -7.50 -20.08
N TYR A 361 15.85 -7.26 -20.85
CA TYR A 361 14.53 -7.83 -20.65
C TYR A 361 14.20 -8.87 -21.73
N GLU A 362 13.39 -9.85 -21.37
CA GLU A 362 12.74 -10.81 -22.24
C GLU A 362 11.22 -10.56 -22.22
N PHE A 363 10.56 -10.76 -23.36
CA PHE A 363 9.13 -10.49 -23.50
C PHE A 363 8.41 -11.78 -23.91
N LYS A 364 7.37 -12.13 -23.16
CA LYS A 364 6.57 -13.35 -23.40
C LYS A 364 5.09 -13.05 -23.30
N GLU A 365 4.27 -13.89 -23.92
CA GLU A 365 2.81 -13.84 -23.79
C GLU A 365 2.22 -15.17 -23.32
N LEU A 366 1.09 -15.06 -22.60
CA LEU A 366 0.22 -16.17 -22.24
C LEU A 366 -1.21 -15.83 -22.67
N ASN A 367 -1.82 -16.72 -23.45
CA ASN A 367 -3.19 -16.55 -23.89
C ASN A 367 -4.12 -17.43 -23.06
N LEU A 368 -5.13 -16.81 -22.46
CA LEU A 368 -6.18 -17.46 -21.70
C LEU A 368 -7.52 -17.22 -22.43
N SER A 369 -8.35 -18.25 -22.58
CA SER A 369 -9.68 -18.09 -23.15
C SER A 369 -10.72 -18.90 -22.39
N PHE A 370 -11.80 -18.25 -21.97
CA PHE A 370 -12.92 -18.87 -21.28
C PHE A 370 -14.16 -17.99 -21.43
N ASP A 371 -15.34 -18.60 -21.41
CA ASP A 371 -16.62 -17.95 -21.76
C ASP A 371 -16.51 -17.12 -23.06
N THR A 372 -16.85 -15.82 -23.02
CA THR A 372 -16.70 -14.90 -24.16
C THR A 372 -15.51 -13.95 -23.98
N ASN A 373 -14.47 -14.40 -23.28
CA ASN A 373 -13.27 -13.60 -23.00
C ASN A 373 -12.03 -14.24 -23.62
N LEU A 374 -11.26 -13.41 -24.33
CA LEU A 374 -9.88 -13.69 -24.71
C LEU A 374 -8.99 -12.79 -23.86
N ILE A 375 -7.99 -13.35 -23.18
CA ILE A 375 -7.09 -12.59 -22.32
C ILE A 375 -5.64 -12.87 -22.75
N LYS A 376 -4.93 -11.81 -23.12
CA LYS A 376 -3.51 -11.82 -23.42
C LYS A 376 -2.76 -11.22 -22.25
N LEU A 377 -1.94 -12.02 -21.59
CA LEU A 377 -1.04 -11.57 -20.53
C LEU A 377 0.35 -11.41 -21.13
N TYR A 378 0.90 -10.19 -21.09
CA TYR A 378 2.25 -9.88 -21.52
C TYR A 378 3.18 -9.78 -20.31
N PHE A 379 4.30 -10.50 -20.36
CA PHE A 379 5.30 -10.52 -19.30
C PHE A 379 6.61 -9.90 -19.78
N ILE A 380 7.05 -8.87 -19.07
CA ILE A 380 8.34 -8.21 -19.24
C ILE A 380 9.28 -8.74 -18.13
N ILE A 381 10.20 -9.62 -18.49
CA ILE A 381 11.00 -10.41 -17.56
C ILE A 381 12.45 -9.89 -17.54
N PRO A 382 12.93 -9.32 -16.42
CA PRO A 382 14.34 -8.93 -16.29
C PRO A 382 15.25 -10.17 -16.32
N LYS A 383 16.27 -10.18 -17.19
CA LYS A 383 17.24 -11.29 -17.30
C LYS A 383 18.24 -11.34 -16.14
N ASN A 384 18.39 -10.23 -15.41
CA ASN A 384 19.41 -10.06 -14.38
C ASN A 384 18.78 -9.78 -13.02
N ILE A 385 19.29 -10.45 -11.99
CA ILE A 385 18.93 -10.21 -10.59
C ILE A 385 19.79 -9.07 -10.05
N ALA A 386 19.14 -8.07 -9.44
CA ALA A 386 19.83 -6.95 -8.82
C ALA A 386 20.79 -7.43 -7.72
N LYS A 387 21.93 -6.74 -7.55
CA LYS A 387 23.01 -7.17 -6.63
C LYS A 387 22.52 -7.44 -5.21
N VAL A 388 21.56 -6.65 -4.74
CA VAL A 388 20.99 -6.74 -3.40
C VAL A 388 20.31 -8.09 -3.16
N TYR A 389 19.64 -8.67 -4.16
CA TYR A 389 18.89 -9.92 -4.01
C TYR A 389 19.72 -11.19 -4.31
N LYS A 390 21.01 -11.06 -4.70
CA LYS A 390 21.81 -12.22 -5.15
C LYS A 390 22.08 -13.25 -4.06
N SER A 391 22.24 -12.82 -2.81
CA SER A 391 22.47 -13.73 -1.69
C SER A 391 21.18 -14.47 -1.34
N ALA A 392 20.08 -13.73 -1.19
CA ALA A 392 18.75 -14.29 -0.95
C ALA A 392 18.32 -15.29 -2.04
N TYR A 393 18.55 -14.97 -3.31
CA TYR A 393 18.23 -15.85 -4.43
C TYR A 393 19.02 -17.17 -4.41
N LYS A 394 20.21 -17.23 -3.81
CA LYS A 394 20.94 -18.50 -3.69
C LYS A 394 20.30 -19.43 -2.69
N GLU A 395 19.64 -18.88 -1.68
CA GLU A 395 19.01 -19.60 -0.57
C GLU A 395 17.51 -19.84 -0.82
N PHE A 396 16.89 -19.08 -1.73
CA PHE A 396 15.47 -19.24 -2.07
C PHE A 396 15.19 -20.61 -2.67
N GLU A 397 14.18 -21.31 -2.14
CA GLU A 397 13.82 -22.66 -2.60
C GLU A 397 13.18 -22.62 -4.00
N ASN A 398 12.29 -21.65 -4.25
CA ASN A 398 11.52 -21.50 -5.49
C ASN A 398 12.23 -20.62 -6.53
N LYS A 399 13.50 -20.92 -6.84
CA LYS A 399 14.33 -20.09 -7.74
C LYS A 399 13.74 -19.93 -9.14
N ASP A 400 12.99 -20.92 -9.59
CA ASP A 400 12.30 -20.93 -10.87
C ASP A 400 11.19 -19.88 -10.96
N LEU A 401 10.60 -19.45 -9.84
CA LEU A 401 9.65 -18.34 -9.82
C LEU A 401 10.32 -16.96 -10.00
N GLY A 402 11.65 -16.88 -9.87
CA GLY A 402 12.42 -15.65 -10.02
C GLY A 402 12.44 -14.78 -8.75
N VAL A 403 12.92 -13.54 -8.90
CA VAL A 403 13.15 -12.59 -7.79
C VAL A 403 12.29 -11.34 -7.94
N GLY A 404 11.56 -10.99 -6.88
CA GLY A 404 10.69 -9.83 -6.85
C GLY A 404 9.24 -10.25 -7.05
N TYR A 405 8.42 -9.32 -7.51
CA TYR A 405 6.98 -9.51 -7.62
C TYR A 405 6.46 -9.07 -8.98
N PHE A 406 5.29 -9.60 -9.36
CA PHE A 406 4.57 -9.06 -10.51
C PHE A 406 4.05 -7.65 -10.20
N THR A 407 4.22 -6.75 -11.16
CA THR A 407 3.63 -5.39 -11.11
C THR A 407 2.89 -5.16 -12.41
N GLN A 408 1.60 -4.87 -12.34
CA GLN A 408 0.81 -4.54 -13.52
C GLN A 408 1.22 -3.16 -14.05
N LEU A 409 1.42 -3.06 -15.36
CA LEU A 409 1.82 -1.85 -16.07
C LEU A 409 0.64 -1.32 -16.88
N HIS A 410 -0.25 -0.61 -16.17
CA HIS A 410 -1.54 -0.16 -16.69
C HIS A 410 -1.44 0.73 -17.93
N GLU A 411 -0.31 1.42 -18.13
CA GLU A 411 -0.05 2.24 -19.32
C GLU A 411 -0.05 1.45 -20.64
N TYR A 412 0.15 0.13 -20.57
CA TYR A 412 0.15 -0.77 -21.73
C TYR A 412 -1.12 -1.61 -21.85
N ASP A 413 -1.98 -1.59 -20.84
CA ASP A 413 -3.20 -2.39 -20.81
C ASP A 413 -4.22 -1.89 -21.82
N LYS A 414 -4.96 -2.82 -22.43
CA LYS A 414 -6.04 -2.52 -23.38
C LYS A 414 -7.21 -3.46 -23.17
N ILE A 415 -8.42 -2.93 -23.36
CA ILE A 415 -9.64 -3.73 -23.42
C ILE A 415 -10.31 -3.43 -24.76
N ILE A 416 -10.43 -4.45 -25.60
CA ILE A 416 -11.01 -4.38 -26.92
C ILE A 416 -12.35 -5.14 -26.87
N LYS A 417 -13.42 -4.50 -27.34
CA LYS A 417 -14.74 -5.13 -27.43
C LYS A 417 -15.04 -5.44 -28.89
N ASN A 418 -15.28 -6.70 -29.20
CA ASN A 418 -15.61 -7.17 -30.53
C ASN A 418 -17.07 -7.67 -30.54
N ALA A 419 -17.89 -7.12 -31.44
CA ALA A 419 -19.23 -7.65 -31.68
C ALA A 419 -19.13 -8.95 -32.48
N LEU A 420 -19.80 -10.01 -32.00
CA LEU A 420 -19.96 -11.27 -32.72
C LEU A 420 -21.31 -11.30 -33.45
N GLU A 421 -21.43 -12.18 -34.45
CA GLU A 421 -22.74 -12.56 -35.00
C GLU A 421 -23.62 -13.12 -33.85
N ASP A 422 -24.92 -12.78 -33.85
CA ASP A 422 -25.91 -13.11 -32.79
C ASP A 422 -25.90 -12.25 -31.50
N ASN A 423 -25.52 -10.97 -31.55
CA ASN A 423 -25.54 -10.03 -30.40
C ASN A 423 -24.70 -10.47 -29.18
N LYS A 424 -23.70 -11.33 -29.37
CA LYS A 424 -22.72 -11.69 -28.33
C LYS A 424 -21.52 -10.74 -28.41
N GLU A 425 -21.00 -10.30 -27.27
CA GLU A 425 -19.76 -9.51 -27.21
C GLU A 425 -18.60 -10.41 -26.80
N LEU A 426 -17.54 -10.44 -27.62
CA LEU A 426 -16.25 -11.00 -27.24
C LEU A 426 -15.41 -9.87 -26.64
N ASN A 427 -15.01 -10.02 -25.38
CA ASN A 427 -14.06 -9.10 -24.75
C ASN A 427 -12.65 -9.64 -24.93
N GLU A 428 -11.76 -8.81 -25.45
CA GLU A 428 -10.33 -9.10 -25.54
C GLU A 428 -9.57 -8.19 -24.57
N TYR A 429 -9.01 -8.80 -23.53
CA TYR A 429 -8.21 -8.14 -22.51
C TYR A 429 -6.73 -8.29 -22.81
N HIS A 430 -5.99 -7.20 -22.70
CA HIS A 430 -4.54 -7.16 -22.84
C HIS A 430 -4.01 -6.60 -21.52
N PHE A 431 -3.31 -7.42 -20.75
CA PHE A 431 -2.71 -7.02 -19.48
C PHE A 431 -1.20 -7.20 -19.52
N SER A 432 -0.46 -6.17 -19.11
CA SER A 432 1.00 -6.17 -19.14
C SER A 432 1.57 -6.17 -17.73
N PHE A 433 2.59 -6.99 -17.49
CA PHE A 433 3.20 -7.13 -16.17
C PHE A 433 4.73 -7.05 -16.27
N LEU A 434 5.33 -6.25 -15.39
CA LEU A 434 6.72 -6.44 -15.00
C LEU A 434 6.78 -7.69 -14.14
N ALA A 435 7.49 -8.72 -14.61
CA ALA A 435 7.61 -10.01 -13.96
C ALA A 435 8.84 -10.09 -13.05
N PRO A 436 8.90 -11.06 -12.12
CA PRO A 436 10.09 -11.35 -11.34
C PRO A 436 11.34 -11.56 -12.21
N ALA A 437 12.47 -11.06 -11.74
CA ALA A 437 13.74 -11.20 -12.44
C ALA A 437 14.14 -12.68 -12.52
N LYS A 438 14.53 -13.14 -13.72
CA LYS A 438 14.86 -14.54 -14.04
C LYS A 438 13.72 -15.54 -13.83
N MET A 439 12.46 -15.11 -13.85
CA MET A 439 11.33 -16.03 -13.82
C MET A 439 11.48 -17.10 -14.92
N GLN A 440 11.35 -18.36 -14.54
CA GLN A 440 11.31 -19.56 -15.38
C GLN A 440 10.00 -20.34 -15.25
N ASN A 441 9.21 -20.06 -14.21
CA ASN A 441 7.93 -20.68 -13.95
C ASN A 441 6.95 -19.62 -13.46
N LEU A 442 5.73 -19.64 -13.98
CA LEU A 442 4.66 -18.71 -13.66
C LEU A 442 3.62 -19.42 -12.78
N LYS A 443 3.42 -18.91 -11.57
CA LYS A 443 2.35 -19.36 -10.67
C LYS A 443 1.10 -18.50 -10.88
N LEU A 444 0.16 -19.02 -11.67
CA LEU A 444 -1.13 -18.40 -11.98
C LEU A 444 -2.23 -18.99 -11.11
N GLN A 445 -2.84 -18.19 -10.25
CA GLN A 445 -4.00 -18.56 -9.46
C GLN A 445 -5.31 -18.04 -10.06
N ILE A 446 -6.40 -18.73 -9.75
CA ILE A 446 -7.77 -18.30 -10.06
C ILE A 446 -8.45 -18.06 -8.72
N ALA A 447 -8.90 -16.82 -8.51
CA ALA A 447 -9.60 -16.42 -7.30
C ALA A 447 -10.92 -17.21 -7.16
N GLN A 448 -11.20 -17.69 -5.96
CA GLN A 448 -12.44 -18.39 -5.62
C GLN A 448 -13.03 -17.79 -4.34
N GLY A 449 -14.35 -17.60 -4.32
CA GLY A 449 -15.02 -17.01 -3.16
C GLY A 449 -14.82 -15.49 -3.06
N LEU A 450 -14.96 -14.95 -1.86
CA LEU A 450 -14.96 -13.50 -1.59
C LEU A 450 -13.55 -12.91 -1.60
N ASP A 451 -13.38 -11.74 -2.24
CA ASP A 451 -12.11 -11.04 -2.30
C ASP A 451 -11.54 -10.73 -0.90
N GLU A 452 -12.41 -10.36 0.05
CA GLU A 452 -12.00 -10.04 1.44
C GLU A 452 -11.39 -11.24 2.17
N ILE A 453 -11.95 -12.45 1.96
CA ILE A 453 -11.43 -13.68 2.56
C ILE A 453 -10.07 -14.02 1.96
N LEU A 454 -9.95 -13.94 0.63
CA LEU A 454 -8.68 -14.17 -0.06
C LEU A 454 -7.60 -13.19 0.39
N GLU A 455 -7.96 -11.91 0.55
CA GLU A 455 -7.05 -10.87 1.03
C GLU A 455 -6.62 -11.07 2.48
N ASP A 456 -7.53 -11.49 3.35
CA ASP A 456 -7.20 -11.86 4.73
C ASP A 456 -6.27 -13.07 4.78
N GLU A 457 -6.52 -14.08 3.95
CA GLU A 457 -5.67 -15.27 3.85
C GLU A 457 -4.28 -14.93 3.30
N ASP A 458 -4.20 -14.08 2.26
CA ASP A 458 -2.94 -13.58 1.72
C ASP A 458 -2.15 -12.79 2.77
N ARG A 459 -2.82 -11.92 3.54
CA ARG A 459 -2.20 -11.16 4.64
C ARG A 459 -1.66 -12.08 5.73
N LYS A 460 -2.44 -13.10 6.14
CA LYS A 460 -2.03 -14.08 7.16
C LYS A 460 -0.85 -14.94 6.73
N GLN A 461 -0.73 -15.22 5.43
CA GLN A 461 0.38 -15.96 4.83
C GLN A 461 1.50 -15.03 4.33
N GLU A 462 1.33 -13.73 4.52
CA GLU A 462 2.20 -12.67 4.03
C GLU A 462 2.57 -12.78 2.53
N LEU A 463 1.63 -13.24 1.72
CA LEU A 463 1.81 -13.40 0.28
C LEU A 463 1.66 -12.05 -0.43
N TYR A 464 2.51 -11.83 -1.44
CA TYR A 464 2.32 -10.73 -2.38
C TYR A 464 1.71 -11.26 -3.66
N VAL A 465 0.43 -10.91 -3.88
CA VAL A 465 -0.36 -11.39 -5.02
C VAL A 465 -0.69 -10.22 -5.94
N CYS A 466 -0.21 -10.28 -7.18
CA CYS A 466 -0.61 -9.35 -8.22
C CYS A 466 -1.95 -9.79 -8.81
N LYS A 467 -2.97 -8.93 -8.73
CA LYS A 467 -4.33 -9.26 -9.15
C LYS A 467 -4.61 -8.65 -10.52
N PHE A 468 -5.35 -9.37 -11.36
CA PHE A 468 -5.97 -8.80 -12.56
C PHE A 468 -7.41 -9.29 -12.67
N VAL A 469 -8.29 -8.40 -13.14
CA VAL A 469 -9.74 -8.62 -13.10
C VAL A 469 -10.29 -8.76 -14.52
N VAL A 470 -11.07 -9.81 -14.74
CA VAL A 470 -11.83 -10.05 -15.98
C VAL A 470 -13.31 -10.00 -15.64
N VAL A 471 -14.07 -9.19 -16.37
CA VAL A 471 -15.51 -9.03 -16.16
C VAL A 471 -16.27 -9.57 -17.39
N ASN A 472 -17.18 -10.50 -17.17
CA ASN A 472 -18.06 -11.03 -18.21
C ASN A 472 -19.21 -10.05 -18.48
N GLY A 473 -19.48 -9.71 -19.75
CA GLY A 473 -20.74 -9.06 -20.13
C GLY A 473 -20.92 -7.59 -19.74
N VAL A 474 -19.99 -6.71 -20.10
CA VAL A 474 -20.13 -5.27 -19.79
C VAL A 474 -21.12 -4.57 -20.74
N LYS A 475 -22.40 -4.43 -20.33
CA LYS A 475 -23.16 -3.21 -20.67
C LYS A 475 -22.58 -2.06 -19.84
N ILE A 476 -21.80 -1.19 -20.48
CA ILE A 476 -21.36 0.09 -19.87
C ILE A 476 -22.59 1.00 -19.77
#